data_AF-A0A7K9A1F6-F1
#
_entry.id   AF-A0A7K9A1F6-F1
#
_cell.length_a   1.000
_cell.length_b   1.000
_cell.length_c   1.000
_cell.angle_alpha   90.00
_cell.angle_beta   90.00
_cell.angle_gamma   90.00
#
_symmetry.space_group_name_H-M   'P 1'
#
loop_
_entity.id
_entity.type
_entity.pdbx_description
1 polymer ?
#
loop_
_entity_poly.entity_id
_entity_poly.type
_entity_poly.pdbx_seq_one_letter_code
_entity_poly.pdbx_strand_id
1 'polypeptide(L)'
;MPVELLKIIKEQSEIPLPRHLQKEDLKHLQDGHDHTNKYFQGIVILSYPLTKLSDGTDFFKIVLQDLDNLCSRMNSINVLIHGKMALDCAKIIRHGDTFIVAGFKVIKSPTARDDGRHVCHLEVSEEAGSTIYYVQTKMLQIILPCSSGNNQDTFSVAPKYVYTPLNRLKDGTIVNLYGVVKFFKPPYVSKGTDYCSVVTLVDPSNVKLTCTLFNGNLDSLPKIYKIGDIVRFHRIKIREYNGQMQGITSGGFASLTFDGTVGAPVVPRTSSRVYTFTDEEHKTIEDLRVWAASNVSNSGSAAKLSGVQPMLFFDLTCQLVGKAKVDGSSFLLKIWDGTKCPYPSWKVPVEAKDLEGEKSRLRQLRNLTVDILVYDNHVHLAKSLKIGSFLRIYSIHAKQASADNGNVSHIEFHLHGGTCYGRGIGVLPENNPDVKELKAFLDSVDLADSQNMESMELDGTYSDFTDLESHLQRCQQLPVTVLTDHQDLSNTELKTIMNSTAPQQYRIRAKLRTYKPQKLHQSVKLHCSKCNSLQEVPNGDDFDFILQDSAITAPNPELHNTSWYDSVMWTTQDQKQRKIVIHFVKHDEMLQQPEDTLLMIEG
;
A
#
# COMPACT_ATOMS: atom_id res chain seq x y z
N MET A 1 -2.16 -42.36 -4.98
CA MET A 1 -3.11 -41.92 -6.01
C MET A 1 -3.51 -40.49 -5.67
N PRO A 2 -3.43 -39.54 -6.60
CA PRO A 2 -3.58 -38.12 -6.30
C PRO A 2 -5.05 -37.77 -6.02
N VAL A 3 -5.23 -36.99 -4.95
CA VAL A 3 -6.47 -36.30 -4.56
C VAL A 3 -7.21 -35.79 -5.78
N GLU A 4 -8.48 -36.15 -5.91
CA GLU A 4 -9.37 -35.64 -6.95
C GLU A 4 -9.44 -34.11 -6.84
N LEU A 5 -8.58 -33.48 -7.62
CA LEU A 5 -8.46 -32.05 -7.80
C LEU A 5 -9.82 -31.50 -8.25
N LEU A 6 -10.42 -30.62 -7.43
CA LEU A 6 -11.29 -29.51 -7.83
C LEU A 6 -12.01 -29.74 -9.17
N LYS A 7 -13.15 -30.44 -9.18
CA LYS A 7 -13.98 -30.46 -10.41
C LYS A 7 -14.52 -29.05 -10.63
N ILE A 8 -13.89 -28.32 -11.55
CA ILE A 8 -14.35 -27.02 -12.03
C ILE A 8 -15.63 -27.28 -12.80
N ILE A 9 -16.78 -26.97 -12.20
CA ILE A 9 -18.06 -27.04 -12.90
C ILE A 9 -18.16 -25.77 -13.76
N LYS A 10 -17.94 -25.90 -15.07
CA LYS A 10 -18.33 -24.88 -16.05
C LYS A 10 -19.79 -25.13 -16.40
N GLU A 11 -20.64 -24.11 -16.38
CA GLU A 11 -22.08 -24.20 -16.70
C GLU A 11 -22.40 -24.81 -18.09
N GLN A 12 -21.41 -25.06 -18.95
CA GLN A 12 -21.60 -25.64 -20.29
C GLN A 12 -20.77 -26.91 -20.60
N SER A 13 -20.03 -27.52 -19.65
CA SER A 13 -19.36 -28.81 -19.92
C SER A 13 -18.98 -29.59 -18.66
N GLU A 14 -19.63 -30.75 -18.52
CA GLU A 14 -19.24 -32.05 -17.92
C GLU A 14 -18.36 -32.05 -16.66
N ILE A 15 -18.98 -32.01 -15.48
CA ILE A 15 -19.21 -33.19 -14.60
C ILE A 15 -20.32 -32.78 -13.61
N PRO A 16 -21.51 -33.41 -13.61
CA PRO A 16 -22.51 -33.16 -12.58
C PRO A 16 -21.98 -33.59 -11.21
N LEU A 17 -22.39 -32.90 -10.14
CA LEU A 17 -22.14 -33.35 -8.76
C LEU A 17 -22.54 -34.83 -8.63
N PRO A 18 -21.79 -35.64 -7.85
CA PRO A 18 -22.16 -37.04 -7.64
C PRO A 18 -23.62 -37.17 -7.23
N ARG A 19 -24.39 -37.99 -7.96
CA ARG A 19 -25.87 -38.11 -7.80
C ARG A 19 -26.32 -38.55 -6.40
N HIS A 20 -25.40 -39.10 -5.60
CA HIS A 20 -25.66 -39.49 -4.22
C HIS A 20 -25.61 -38.33 -3.22
N LEU A 21 -25.02 -37.19 -3.59
CA LEU A 21 -24.89 -36.03 -2.72
C LEU A 21 -26.18 -35.19 -2.73
N GLN A 22 -26.70 -34.89 -1.53
CA GLN A 22 -27.89 -34.05 -1.34
C GLN A 22 -27.51 -32.68 -0.76
N LYS A 23 -28.13 -31.60 -1.26
CA LYS A 23 -27.91 -30.25 -0.74
C LYS A 23 -28.49 -30.15 0.67
N GLU A 24 -27.71 -29.64 1.61
CA GLU A 24 -28.17 -29.35 2.97
C GLU A 24 -28.28 -27.84 3.18
N ASP A 25 -29.44 -27.40 3.67
CA ASP A 25 -29.65 -26.00 4.06
C ASP A 25 -28.94 -25.68 5.37
N LEU A 26 -28.49 -24.42 5.53
CA LEU A 26 -27.81 -23.96 6.74
C LEU A 26 -28.59 -24.25 8.03
N LYS A 27 -29.92 -24.12 7.99
CA LYS A 27 -30.84 -24.37 9.12
C LYS A 27 -30.86 -25.84 9.62
N HIS A 28 -30.43 -26.79 8.81
CA HIS A 28 -30.43 -28.22 9.13
C HIS A 28 -29.06 -28.75 9.58
N LEU A 29 -28.02 -27.90 9.57
CA LEU A 29 -26.69 -28.28 10.03
C LEU A 29 -26.65 -28.34 11.56
N GLN A 30 -26.74 -29.56 12.10
CA GLN A 30 -26.65 -29.82 13.53
C GLN A 30 -25.56 -30.86 13.82
N ASP A 31 -24.86 -30.64 14.93
CA ASP A 31 -23.87 -31.56 15.49
C ASP A 31 -24.55 -32.87 15.93
N GLY A 32 -23.90 -34.02 15.67
CA GLY A 32 -24.43 -35.35 15.97
C GLY A 32 -25.33 -36.00 14.91
N HIS A 33 -25.62 -35.32 13.79
CA HIS A 33 -26.31 -35.91 12.64
C HIS A 33 -25.31 -36.42 11.57
N ASP A 34 -25.69 -37.48 10.86
CA ASP A 34 -24.91 -37.99 9.73
C ASP A 34 -25.08 -37.09 8.49
N HIS A 35 -23.97 -36.46 8.08
CA HIS A 35 -23.90 -35.58 6.91
C HIS A 35 -22.98 -36.14 5.80
N THR A 36 -22.65 -37.44 5.85
CA THR A 36 -21.65 -38.05 4.96
C THR A 36 -22.01 -37.95 3.48
N ASN A 37 -23.30 -38.06 3.13
CA ASN A 37 -23.81 -37.93 1.76
C ASN A 37 -24.42 -36.55 1.46
N LYS A 38 -24.05 -35.53 2.22
CA LYS A 38 -24.60 -34.18 2.08
C LYS A 38 -23.53 -33.21 1.62
N TYR A 39 -23.97 -32.13 0.99
CA TYR A 39 -23.12 -31.01 0.63
C TYR A 39 -23.73 -29.68 1.06
N PHE A 40 -22.86 -28.73 1.43
CA PHE A 40 -23.23 -27.35 1.68
C PHE A 40 -22.66 -26.47 0.57
N GLN A 41 -23.50 -25.62 0.00
CA GLN A 41 -23.11 -24.70 -1.07
C GLN A 41 -23.20 -23.26 -0.56
N GLY A 42 -22.12 -22.50 -0.71
CA GLY A 42 -22.10 -21.11 -0.30
C GLY A 42 -21.07 -20.25 -1.02
N ILE A 43 -21.23 -18.94 -0.87
CA ILE A 43 -20.31 -17.94 -1.42
C ILE A 43 -19.24 -17.61 -0.38
N VAL A 44 -17.97 -17.61 -0.76
CA VAL A 44 -16.86 -17.18 0.08
C VAL A 44 -16.97 -15.68 0.33
N ILE A 45 -17.27 -15.30 1.57
CA ILE A 45 -17.35 -13.88 2.00
C ILE A 45 -16.12 -13.44 2.80
N LEU A 46 -15.33 -14.38 3.30
CA LEU A 46 -14.11 -14.09 4.04
C LEU A 46 -13.16 -15.29 3.96
N SER A 47 -11.87 -15.01 3.80
CA SER A 47 -10.80 -15.99 3.95
C SER A 47 -9.75 -15.44 4.90
N TYR A 48 -9.21 -16.30 5.75
CA TYR A 48 -8.14 -15.96 6.68
C TYR A 48 -6.77 -16.39 6.11
N PRO A 49 -5.65 -15.85 6.58
CA PRO A 49 -4.32 -16.33 6.17
C PRO A 49 -4.14 -17.82 6.47
N LEU A 50 -3.40 -18.50 5.60
CA LEU A 50 -2.95 -19.87 5.86
C LEU A 50 -1.99 -19.88 7.05
N THR A 51 -2.25 -20.73 8.04
CA THR A 51 -1.41 -20.89 9.23
C THR A 51 -1.02 -22.35 9.42
N LYS A 52 -0.04 -22.60 10.29
CA LYS A 52 0.31 -23.95 10.74
C LYS A 52 -0.15 -24.14 12.18
N LEU A 53 -0.77 -25.27 12.45
CA LEU A 53 -1.13 -25.69 13.81
C LEU A 53 0.12 -26.19 14.56
N SER A 54 -0.01 -26.37 15.88
CA SER A 54 1.09 -26.77 16.77
C SER A 54 1.68 -28.14 16.44
N ASP A 55 0.92 -28.99 15.76
CA ASP A 55 1.32 -30.31 15.26
C ASP A 55 2.00 -30.23 13.87
N GLY A 56 2.14 -29.03 13.29
CA GLY A 56 2.71 -28.80 11.97
C GLY A 56 1.71 -28.90 10.81
N THR A 57 0.45 -29.21 11.08
CA THR A 57 -0.61 -29.36 10.07
C THR A 57 -0.99 -27.99 9.49
N ASP A 58 -1.07 -27.91 8.15
CA ASP A 58 -1.55 -26.70 7.47
C ASP A 58 -3.04 -26.49 7.76
N PHE A 59 -3.40 -25.25 8.07
CA PHE A 59 -4.75 -24.86 8.48
C PHE A 59 -5.22 -23.62 7.74
N PHE A 60 -6.44 -23.69 7.23
CA PHE A 60 -7.06 -22.61 6.47
C PHE A 60 -8.52 -22.44 6.88
N LYS A 61 -8.87 -21.22 7.29
CA LYS A 61 -10.24 -20.87 7.70
C LYS A 61 -10.89 -20.00 6.65
N ILE A 62 -12.12 -20.35 6.29
CA ILE A 62 -12.96 -19.57 5.36
C ILE A 62 -14.36 -19.40 5.93
N VAL A 63 -15.11 -18.43 5.41
CA VAL A 63 -16.50 -18.19 5.77
C VAL A 63 -17.35 -18.26 4.51
N LEU A 64 -18.32 -19.17 4.53
CA LEU A 64 -19.29 -19.36 3.45
C LEU A 64 -20.63 -18.75 3.83
N GLN A 65 -21.24 -18.01 2.91
CA GLN A 65 -22.59 -17.46 3.03
C GLN A 65 -23.56 -18.29 2.19
N ASP A 66 -24.69 -18.69 2.79
CA ASP A 66 -25.75 -19.45 2.12
C ASP A 66 -26.39 -18.60 1.00
N LEU A 67 -26.50 -19.18 -0.19
CA LEU A 67 -27.09 -18.57 -1.39
C LEU A 67 -28.62 -18.49 -1.29
N ASP A 68 -29.27 -19.43 -0.61
CA ASP A 68 -30.73 -19.54 -0.61
C ASP A 68 -31.38 -18.69 0.49
N ASN A 69 -30.57 -18.03 1.34
CA ASN A 69 -31.05 -17.39 2.58
C ASN A 69 -30.36 -16.04 2.88
N LEU A 70 -30.24 -15.18 1.86
CA LEU A 70 -29.58 -13.86 1.94
C LEU A 70 -30.20 -12.86 2.95
N CYS A 71 -31.44 -13.09 3.42
CA CYS A 71 -32.18 -12.18 4.32
C CYS A 71 -32.17 -12.56 5.81
N SER A 72 -31.50 -13.65 6.23
CA SER A 72 -31.46 -14.04 7.64
C SER A 72 -30.25 -13.45 8.38
N ARG A 73 -30.42 -13.13 9.68
CA ARG A 73 -29.34 -12.56 10.53
C ARG A 73 -28.12 -13.48 10.71
N MET A 74 -28.25 -14.77 10.43
CA MET A 74 -27.21 -15.79 10.59
C MET A 74 -27.12 -16.63 9.30
N ASN A 75 -26.72 -16.00 8.20
CA ASN A 75 -26.65 -16.65 6.89
C ASN A 75 -25.23 -17.13 6.51
N SER A 76 -24.30 -17.21 7.46
CA SER A 76 -22.91 -17.59 7.18
C SER A 76 -22.36 -18.59 8.19
N ILE A 77 -21.46 -19.44 7.73
CA ILE A 77 -20.85 -20.54 8.50
C ILE A 77 -19.33 -20.54 8.31
N ASN A 78 -18.59 -20.82 9.39
CA ASN A 78 -17.15 -21.02 9.31
C ASN A 78 -16.85 -22.43 8.79
N VAL A 79 -15.89 -22.53 7.87
CA VAL A 79 -15.34 -23.79 7.37
C VAL A 79 -13.86 -23.85 7.73
N LEU A 80 -13.47 -24.93 8.41
CA LEU A 80 -12.13 -25.22 8.89
C LEU A 80 -11.51 -26.30 8.01
N ILE A 81 -10.45 -25.95 7.30
CA ILE A 81 -9.82 -26.79 6.28
C ILE A 81 -8.43 -27.18 6.78
N HIS A 82 -8.15 -28.48 6.81
CA HIS A 82 -6.91 -29.02 7.37
C HIS A 82 -6.07 -29.77 6.33
N GLY A 83 -4.76 -29.84 6.58
CA GLY A 83 -3.79 -30.62 5.82
C GLY A 83 -3.51 -30.03 4.43
N LYS A 84 -3.12 -30.89 3.49
CA LYS A 84 -2.76 -30.47 2.13
C LYS A 84 -3.91 -29.76 1.38
N MET A 85 -5.16 -30.11 1.68
CA MET A 85 -6.34 -29.41 1.15
C MET A 85 -6.36 -27.92 1.54
N ALA A 86 -5.84 -27.55 2.71
CA ALA A 86 -5.73 -26.17 3.17
C ALA A 86 -4.80 -25.35 2.25
N LEU A 87 -3.63 -25.92 1.91
CA LEU A 87 -2.66 -25.30 0.99
C LEU A 87 -3.25 -25.07 -0.40
N ASP A 88 -3.96 -26.07 -0.93
CA ASP A 88 -4.50 -25.99 -2.29
C ASP A 88 -5.72 -25.06 -2.37
N CYS A 89 -6.56 -25.03 -1.33
CA CYS A 89 -7.65 -24.05 -1.21
C CYS A 89 -7.14 -22.61 -1.11
N ALA A 90 -6.08 -22.37 -0.34
CA ALA A 90 -5.51 -21.03 -0.15
C ALA A 90 -4.97 -20.41 -1.47
N LYS A 91 -4.49 -21.24 -2.42
CA LYS A 91 -3.97 -20.76 -3.71
C LYS A 91 -5.07 -20.30 -4.68
N ILE A 92 -6.26 -20.89 -4.59
CA ILE A 92 -7.32 -20.70 -5.60
C ILE A 92 -8.42 -19.75 -5.12
N ILE A 93 -8.63 -19.64 -3.82
CA ILE A 93 -9.79 -18.97 -3.25
C ILE A 93 -9.73 -17.46 -3.46
N ARG A 94 -10.87 -16.87 -3.80
CA ARG A 94 -11.04 -15.41 -3.82
C ARG A 94 -12.36 -15.07 -3.12
N HIS A 95 -12.55 -13.79 -2.85
CA HIS A 95 -13.83 -13.31 -2.35
C HIS A 95 -14.90 -13.46 -3.47
N GLY A 96 -16.07 -13.95 -3.09
CA GLY A 96 -17.22 -14.17 -3.97
C GLY A 96 -17.27 -15.53 -4.67
N ASP A 97 -16.27 -16.42 -4.52
CA ASP A 97 -16.33 -17.75 -5.13
C ASP A 97 -17.44 -18.60 -4.56
N THR A 98 -18.09 -19.40 -5.40
CA THR A 98 -19.05 -20.40 -4.94
C THR A 98 -18.31 -21.70 -4.68
N PHE A 99 -18.35 -22.14 -3.43
CA PHE A 99 -17.75 -23.37 -2.97
C PHE A 99 -18.86 -24.34 -2.59
N ILE A 100 -18.68 -25.61 -2.96
CA ILE A 100 -19.51 -26.71 -2.51
C ILE A 100 -18.64 -27.60 -1.65
N VAL A 101 -19.02 -27.75 -0.39
CA VAL A 101 -18.28 -28.55 0.59
C VAL A 101 -19.06 -29.83 0.82
N ALA A 102 -18.44 -30.99 0.58
CA ALA A 102 -19.03 -32.31 0.78
C ALA A 102 -18.14 -33.18 1.70
N GLY A 103 -18.74 -34.16 2.37
CA GLY A 103 -18.03 -35.03 3.30
C GLY A 103 -17.46 -34.27 4.50
N PHE A 104 -18.19 -33.27 4.99
CA PHE A 104 -17.79 -32.43 6.13
C PHE A 104 -18.30 -33.00 7.45
N LYS A 105 -17.58 -32.71 8.53
CA LYS A 105 -18.03 -32.93 9.90
C LYS A 105 -18.59 -31.63 10.46
N VAL A 106 -19.76 -31.69 11.08
CA VAL A 106 -20.36 -30.54 11.77
C VAL A 106 -19.88 -30.55 13.22
N ILE A 107 -19.29 -29.46 13.68
CA ILE A 107 -18.86 -29.29 15.08
C ILE A 107 -19.46 -28.02 15.66
N LYS A 108 -19.72 -27.97 16.98
CA LYS A 108 -20.23 -26.75 17.61
C LYS A 108 -19.19 -25.62 17.54
N SER A 109 -19.66 -24.43 17.19
CA SER A 109 -18.84 -23.24 17.16
C SER A 109 -18.62 -22.71 18.58
N PRO A 110 -17.37 -22.60 19.06
CA PRO A 110 -17.09 -21.94 20.33
C PRO A 110 -17.27 -20.41 20.26
N THR A 111 -17.28 -19.84 19.05
CA THR A 111 -17.29 -18.37 18.82
C THR A 111 -18.61 -17.83 18.27
N ALA A 112 -19.65 -18.67 18.10
CA ALA A 112 -20.90 -18.26 17.46
C ALA A 112 -21.61 -17.08 18.15
N ARG A 113 -21.40 -16.88 19.46
CA ARG A 113 -21.94 -15.72 20.20
C ARG A 113 -21.17 -14.43 19.93
N ASP A 114 -19.90 -14.53 19.57
CA ASP A 114 -18.99 -13.38 19.41
C ASP A 114 -18.94 -12.90 17.95
N ASP A 115 -19.03 -13.82 16.98
CA ASP A 115 -18.93 -13.49 15.55
C ASP A 115 -20.28 -13.37 14.82
N GLY A 116 -21.39 -13.70 15.49
CA GLY A 116 -22.75 -13.62 14.94
C GLY A 116 -23.03 -14.60 13.81
N ARG A 117 -22.22 -15.67 13.67
CA ARG A 117 -22.33 -16.68 12.62
C ARG A 117 -23.13 -17.90 13.09
N HIS A 118 -23.27 -18.89 12.20
CA HIS A 118 -23.94 -20.14 12.50
C HIS A 118 -23.35 -20.83 13.74
N VAL A 119 -24.22 -21.48 14.53
CA VAL A 119 -23.87 -22.13 15.81
C VAL A 119 -22.93 -23.33 15.68
N CYS A 120 -22.69 -23.78 14.45
CA CYS A 120 -21.76 -24.86 14.12
C CYS A 120 -20.72 -24.39 13.09
N HIS A 121 -19.58 -25.08 13.04
CA HIS A 121 -18.59 -25.00 11.97
C HIS A 121 -18.60 -26.28 11.14
N LEU A 122 -18.13 -26.17 9.90
CA LEU A 122 -17.82 -27.32 9.06
C LEU A 122 -16.32 -27.60 9.15
N GLU A 123 -15.96 -28.83 9.51
CA GLU A 123 -14.58 -29.31 9.51
C GLU A 123 -14.38 -30.23 8.32
N VAL A 124 -13.32 -29.97 7.55
CA VAL A 124 -13.00 -30.73 6.34
C VAL A 124 -11.51 -31.05 6.26
N SER A 125 -11.21 -32.29 5.92
CA SER A 125 -9.84 -32.78 5.70
C SER A 125 -9.82 -33.83 4.60
N GLU A 126 -8.69 -33.94 3.91
CA GLU A 126 -8.47 -34.99 2.90
C GLU A 126 -8.51 -36.38 3.54
N GLU A 127 -7.97 -36.52 4.75
CA GLU A 127 -7.92 -37.76 5.52
C GLU A 127 -9.33 -38.24 5.93
N ALA A 128 -10.28 -37.32 6.12
CA ALA A 128 -11.68 -37.63 6.38
C ALA A 128 -12.50 -37.89 5.10
N GLY A 129 -11.89 -37.87 3.92
CA GLY A 129 -12.59 -38.05 2.63
C GLY A 129 -13.43 -36.85 2.21
N SER A 130 -13.20 -35.66 2.79
CA SER A 130 -13.92 -34.44 2.41
C SER A 130 -13.54 -34.00 1.00
N THR A 131 -14.48 -33.39 0.28
CA THR A 131 -14.25 -32.85 -1.06
C THR A 131 -14.80 -31.43 -1.16
N ILE A 132 -14.00 -30.52 -1.73
CA ILE A 132 -14.42 -29.14 -2.03
C ILE A 132 -14.51 -28.98 -3.55
N TYR A 133 -15.70 -28.67 -4.05
CA TYR A 133 -15.90 -28.31 -5.45
C TYR A 133 -15.89 -26.80 -5.62
N TYR A 134 -15.14 -26.36 -6.63
CA TYR A 134 -15.01 -24.97 -7.01
C TYR A 134 -15.90 -24.67 -8.21
N VAL A 135 -16.88 -23.79 -8.06
CA VAL A 135 -17.75 -23.38 -9.16
C VAL A 135 -17.21 -22.09 -9.77
N GLN A 136 -16.71 -22.19 -11.00
CA GLN A 136 -16.22 -21.04 -11.75
C GLN A 136 -17.39 -20.31 -12.43
N THR A 137 -18.06 -19.44 -11.69
CA THR A 137 -19.10 -18.58 -12.26
C THR A 137 -18.45 -17.44 -13.04
N LYS A 138 -18.77 -17.30 -14.34
CA LYS A 138 -18.54 -16.03 -15.06
C LYS A 138 -19.40 -14.95 -14.39
N MET A 139 -18.96 -13.69 -14.36
CA MET A 139 -19.76 -12.57 -13.82
C MET A 139 -21.17 -12.61 -14.41
N LEU A 140 -22.16 -12.93 -13.57
CA LEU A 140 -23.57 -12.89 -13.96
C LEU A 140 -24.11 -11.51 -13.64
N GLN A 141 -24.32 -10.74 -14.70
CA GLN A 141 -25.02 -9.47 -14.66
C GLN A 141 -26.53 -9.78 -14.61
N ILE A 142 -27.17 -9.67 -13.45
CA ILE A 142 -28.62 -9.82 -13.36
C ILE A 142 -29.25 -8.48 -13.74
N ILE A 143 -29.47 -8.29 -15.05
CA ILE A 143 -30.32 -7.23 -15.59
C ILE A 143 -31.74 -7.77 -15.56
N LEU A 144 -32.61 -7.19 -14.72
CA LEU A 144 -34.04 -7.52 -14.69
C LEU A 144 -34.78 -6.56 -15.63
N PRO A 145 -35.29 -7.01 -16.78
CA PRO A 145 -36.22 -6.20 -17.55
C PRO A 145 -37.59 -6.18 -16.86
N CYS A 146 -38.09 -4.99 -16.52
CA CYS A 146 -39.49 -4.82 -16.13
C CYS A 146 -40.38 -4.99 -17.36
N SER A 147 -40.93 -6.20 -17.56
CA SER A 147 -41.98 -6.44 -18.55
C SER A 147 -43.32 -6.61 -17.85
N SER A 148 -44.24 -5.69 -18.15
CA SER A 148 -45.66 -5.82 -17.89
C SER A 148 -46.20 -7.00 -18.71
N GLY A 149 -46.52 -8.12 -18.06
CA GLY A 149 -47.13 -9.26 -18.74
C GLY A 149 -47.38 -10.41 -17.79
N ASN A 150 -48.66 -10.68 -17.53
CA ASN A 150 -49.14 -11.82 -16.74
C ASN A 150 -48.47 -13.13 -17.19
N ASN A 151 -47.75 -13.78 -16.28
CA ASN A 151 -47.85 -15.22 -16.04
C ASN A 151 -47.26 -15.54 -14.67
N GLN A 152 -48.05 -16.28 -13.88
CA GLN A 152 -47.66 -16.81 -12.59
C GLN A 152 -46.58 -17.86 -12.79
N ASP A 153 -45.35 -17.54 -12.42
CA ASP A 153 -44.37 -18.49 -11.89
C ASP A 153 -43.41 -17.69 -10.98
N THR A 154 -43.00 -18.31 -9.87
CA THR A 154 -42.36 -17.67 -8.72
C THR A 154 -40.99 -17.07 -9.05
N PHE A 155 -40.94 -15.79 -9.41
CA PHE A 155 -39.70 -15.02 -9.51
C PHE A 155 -39.38 -14.30 -8.19
N SER A 156 -38.17 -14.54 -7.67
CA SER A 156 -37.56 -13.79 -6.56
C SER A 156 -37.58 -12.29 -6.87
N VAL A 157 -38.41 -11.53 -6.16
CA VAL A 157 -38.47 -10.07 -6.23
C VAL A 157 -37.10 -9.50 -5.82
N ALA A 158 -36.43 -8.77 -6.72
CA ALA A 158 -35.16 -8.14 -6.40
C ALA A 158 -35.30 -7.20 -5.19
N PRO A 159 -34.32 -7.21 -4.25
CA PRO A 159 -34.37 -6.32 -3.10
C PRO A 159 -34.34 -4.85 -3.54
N LYS A 160 -35.39 -4.10 -3.19
CA LYS A 160 -35.48 -2.66 -3.49
C LYS A 160 -34.55 -1.88 -2.56
N TYR A 161 -33.42 -1.41 -3.09
CA TYR A 161 -32.47 -0.58 -2.35
C TYR A 161 -32.96 0.88 -2.25
N VAL A 162 -32.77 1.49 -1.08
CA VAL A 162 -33.03 2.92 -0.83
C VAL A 162 -31.70 3.65 -0.77
N TYR A 163 -31.56 4.70 -1.59
CA TYR A 163 -30.36 5.55 -1.65
C TYR A 163 -30.61 6.87 -0.91
N THR A 164 -29.75 7.17 0.05
CA THR A 164 -29.86 8.37 0.90
C THR A 164 -29.00 9.49 0.33
N PRO A 165 -29.57 10.68 0.05
CA PRO A 165 -28.79 11.87 -0.32
C PRO A 165 -27.80 12.29 0.78
N LEU A 166 -26.69 12.91 0.39
CA LEU A 166 -25.60 13.23 1.33
C LEU A 166 -26.02 14.24 2.41
N ASN A 167 -26.95 15.13 2.12
CA ASN A 167 -27.50 16.09 3.10
C ASN A 167 -28.50 15.48 4.11
N ARG A 168 -28.90 14.22 3.96
CA ARG A 168 -29.87 13.54 4.83
C ARG A 168 -29.25 12.44 5.69
N LEU A 169 -27.93 12.37 5.74
CA LEU A 169 -27.20 11.38 6.52
C LEU A 169 -27.36 11.64 8.03
N LYS A 170 -27.43 10.56 8.82
CA LYS A 170 -27.59 10.61 10.28
C LYS A 170 -26.54 9.75 10.95
N ASP A 171 -26.04 10.19 12.11
CA ASP A 171 -25.05 9.43 12.88
C ASP A 171 -25.60 8.06 13.30
N GLY A 172 -24.72 7.06 13.38
CA GLY A 172 -25.04 5.69 13.77
C GLY A 172 -25.83 4.88 12.74
N THR A 173 -26.14 5.42 11.56
CA THR A 173 -26.91 4.72 10.52
C THR A 173 -26.01 3.95 9.54
N ILE A 174 -26.57 2.90 8.94
CA ILE A 174 -25.97 2.19 7.81
C ILE A 174 -26.86 2.45 6.60
N VAL A 175 -26.29 3.03 5.54
CA VAL A 175 -27.05 3.50 4.38
C VAL A 175 -26.45 2.98 3.07
N ASN A 176 -27.22 3.13 1.99
CA ASN A 176 -26.72 3.05 0.63
C ASN A 176 -26.74 4.46 0.03
N LEU A 177 -25.74 4.81 -0.77
CA LEU A 177 -25.65 6.13 -1.39
C LEU A 177 -24.98 6.07 -2.75
N TYR A 178 -25.21 7.13 -3.52
CA TYR A 178 -24.44 7.48 -4.70
C TYR A 178 -23.69 8.77 -4.45
N GLY A 179 -22.55 8.94 -5.13
CA GLY A 179 -21.82 10.19 -5.11
C GLY A 179 -20.76 10.26 -6.19
N VAL A 180 -20.43 11.49 -6.57
CA VAL A 180 -19.32 11.83 -7.47
C VAL A 180 -18.06 12.01 -6.64
N VAL A 181 -16.97 11.38 -7.07
CA VAL A 181 -15.67 11.48 -6.40
C VAL A 181 -15.09 12.88 -6.63
N LYS A 182 -14.96 13.65 -5.56
CA LYS A 182 -14.31 14.97 -5.57
C LYS A 182 -12.82 14.89 -5.21
N PHE A 183 -12.45 13.91 -4.40
CA PHE A 183 -11.09 13.63 -3.99
C PHE A 183 -10.98 12.17 -3.60
N PHE A 184 -9.84 11.54 -3.85
CA PHE A 184 -9.57 10.21 -3.31
C PHE A 184 -8.08 9.98 -3.07
N LYS A 185 -7.80 9.03 -2.17
CA LYS A 185 -6.50 8.39 -2.03
C LYS A 185 -6.63 6.96 -2.57
N PRO A 186 -5.81 6.56 -3.56
CA PRO A 186 -5.82 5.18 -4.04
C PRO A 186 -5.50 4.23 -2.88
N PRO A 187 -5.94 2.96 -2.94
CA PRO A 187 -5.67 1.97 -1.89
C PRO A 187 -4.20 1.94 -1.46
N TYR A 188 -3.94 2.08 -0.16
CA TYR A 188 -2.61 2.04 0.43
C TYR A 188 -2.59 1.17 1.69
N VAL A 189 -1.43 0.60 2.02
CA VAL A 189 -1.26 -0.17 3.26
C VAL A 189 -1.37 0.78 4.45
N SER A 190 -2.34 0.54 5.33
CA SER A 190 -2.49 1.36 6.54
C SER A 190 -1.46 0.97 7.60
N LYS A 191 -1.43 1.67 8.74
CA LYS A 191 -0.63 1.26 9.90
C LYS A 191 -1.20 0.01 10.61
N GLY A 192 -2.45 -0.35 10.30
CA GLY A 192 -3.11 -1.55 10.82
C GLY A 192 -2.94 -2.75 9.90
N THR A 193 -3.84 -3.71 10.02
CA THR A 193 -3.84 -4.96 9.21
C THR A 193 -4.37 -4.76 7.79
N ASP A 194 -5.19 -3.73 7.59
CA ASP A 194 -6.00 -3.59 6.38
C ASP A 194 -5.42 -2.55 5.42
N TYR A 195 -5.78 -2.67 4.14
CA TYR A 195 -5.64 -1.58 3.18
C TYR A 195 -6.66 -0.49 3.49
N CYS A 196 -6.29 0.75 3.22
CA CYS A 196 -7.14 1.93 3.39
C CYS A 196 -7.27 2.69 2.07
N SER A 197 -8.48 3.15 1.77
CA SER A 197 -8.77 4.12 0.72
C SER A 197 -9.63 5.23 1.31
N VAL A 198 -9.29 6.49 1.04
CA VAL A 198 -10.07 7.64 1.49
C VAL A 198 -10.74 8.25 0.27
N VAL A 199 -12.04 8.45 0.33
CA VAL A 199 -12.83 8.97 -0.80
C VAL A 199 -13.75 10.07 -0.31
N THR A 200 -13.65 11.26 -0.89
CA THR A 200 -14.59 12.37 -0.63
C THR A 200 -15.60 12.45 -1.75
N LEU A 201 -16.87 12.33 -1.39
CA LEU A 201 -18.01 12.33 -2.29
C LEU A 201 -18.77 13.65 -2.23
N VAL A 202 -19.39 13.99 -3.35
CA VAL A 202 -20.40 15.05 -3.47
C VAL A 202 -21.58 14.53 -4.30
N ASP A 203 -22.74 15.12 -4.10
CA ASP A 203 -23.96 14.83 -4.86
C ASP A 203 -24.67 16.17 -5.19
N PRO A 204 -25.85 16.15 -5.83
CA PRO A 204 -26.60 17.36 -6.15
C PRO A 204 -27.00 18.24 -4.96
N SER A 205 -26.90 17.74 -3.72
CA SER A 205 -27.09 18.56 -2.51
C SER A 205 -25.86 19.41 -2.17
N ASN A 206 -24.75 19.22 -2.88
CA ASN A 206 -23.46 19.89 -2.71
C ASN A 206 -22.82 19.69 -1.31
N VAL A 207 -23.32 18.73 -0.54
CA VAL A 207 -22.71 18.30 0.72
C VAL A 207 -21.53 17.37 0.42
N LYS A 208 -20.46 17.51 1.21
CA LYS A 208 -19.28 16.66 1.12
C LYS A 208 -19.35 15.56 2.16
N LEU A 209 -19.11 14.32 1.75
CA LEU A 209 -18.94 13.19 2.66
C LEU A 209 -17.56 12.57 2.47
N THR A 210 -16.71 12.61 3.50
CA THR A 210 -15.44 11.89 3.46
C THR A 210 -15.62 10.49 4.02
N CYS A 211 -15.29 9.50 3.20
CA CYS A 211 -15.39 8.09 3.50
C CYS A 211 -13.99 7.49 3.70
N THR A 212 -13.77 6.82 4.83
CA THR A 212 -12.54 6.07 5.08
C THR A 212 -12.86 4.58 5.00
N LEU A 213 -12.31 3.92 3.98
CA LEU A 213 -12.69 2.57 3.60
C LEU A 213 -11.55 1.60 3.90
N PHE A 214 -11.83 0.59 4.72
CA PHE A 214 -10.86 -0.42 5.13
C PHE A 214 -11.25 -1.79 4.59
N ASN A 215 -10.28 -2.55 4.09
CA ASN A 215 -10.43 -3.95 3.75
C ASN A 215 -9.08 -4.67 3.74
N GLY A 216 -9.03 -5.92 4.24
CA GLY A 216 -7.82 -6.75 4.16
C GLY A 216 -7.41 -7.12 2.73
N ASN A 217 -8.34 -7.07 1.77
CA ASN A 217 -8.07 -7.29 0.35
C ASN A 217 -8.15 -5.99 -0.45
N LEU A 218 -7.03 -5.60 -1.08
CA LEU A 218 -6.92 -4.42 -1.92
C LEU A 218 -7.99 -4.38 -3.04
N ASP A 219 -8.28 -5.52 -3.67
CA ASP A 219 -9.25 -5.59 -4.77
C ASP A 219 -10.69 -5.35 -4.32
N SER A 220 -10.96 -5.44 -3.01
CA SER A 220 -12.30 -5.22 -2.43
C SER A 220 -12.59 -3.74 -2.14
N LEU A 221 -11.61 -2.86 -2.27
CA LEU A 221 -11.80 -1.42 -2.20
C LEU A 221 -12.33 -0.85 -3.53
N PRO A 222 -12.97 0.35 -3.53
CA PRO A 222 -13.55 0.91 -4.74
C PRO A 222 -12.52 1.15 -5.86
N LYS A 223 -12.88 0.77 -7.09
CA LYS A 223 -12.02 0.87 -8.29
C LYS A 223 -12.15 2.25 -8.94
N ILE A 224 -11.68 3.26 -8.22
CA ILE A 224 -11.64 4.67 -8.63
C ILE A 224 -10.33 4.95 -9.36
N TYR A 225 -10.43 5.56 -10.54
CA TYR A 225 -9.26 5.86 -11.39
C TYR A 225 -9.02 7.36 -11.58
N LYS A 226 -10.06 8.19 -11.45
CA LYS A 226 -9.96 9.65 -11.61
C LYS A 226 -11.00 10.38 -10.76
N ILE A 227 -10.71 11.63 -10.45
CA ILE A 227 -11.71 12.57 -9.91
C ILE A 227 -12.82 12.73 -10.96
N GLY A 228 -14.07 12.81 -10.49
CA GLY A 228 -15.26 12.81 -11.33
C GLY A 228 -15.87 11.43 -11.53
N ASP A 229 -15.17 10.32 -11.24
CA ASP A 229 -15.78 8.99 -11.20
C ASP A 229 -17.00 8.96 -10.27
N ILE A 230 -18.02 8.16 -10.60
CA ILE A 230 -19.22 8.01 -9.78
C ILE A 230 -19.11 6.71 -9.00
N VAL A 231 -19.45 6.74 -7.71
CA VAL A 231 -19.52 5.53 -6.88
C VAL A 231 -20.93 5.28 -6.38
N ARG A 232 -21.26 4.00 -6.27
CA ARG A 232 -22.37 3.48 -5.49
C ARG A 232 -21.80 2.74 -4.29
N PHE A 233 -22.16 3.17 -3.09
CA PHE A 233 -21.80 2.46 -1.87
C PHE A 233 -23.04 1.80 -1.26
N HIS A 234 -22.91 0.51 -0.98
CA HIS A 234 -23.87 -0.27 -0.22
C HIS A 234 -23.33 -0.56 1.17
N ARG A 235 -24.21 -0.45 2.17
CA ARG A 235 -23.89 -0.74 3.57
C ARG A 235 -22.69 0.08 4.06
N ILE A 236 -22.69 1.39 3.81
CA ILE A 236 -21.72 2.31 4.41
C ILE A 236 -22.24 2.78 5.77
N LYS A 237 -21.42 2.67 6.81
CA LYS A 237 -21.76 3.17 8.14
C LYS A 237 -21.44 4.66 8.20
N ILE A 238 -22.37 5.45 8.69
CA ILE A 238 -22.21 6.87 8.91
C ILE A 238 -21.88 7.11 10.37
N ARG A 239 -20.83 7.90 10.61
CA ARG A 239 -20.37 8.28 11.95
C ARG A 239 -20.03 9.76 11.99
N GLU A 240 -20.42 10.45 13.04
CA GLU A 240 -19.93 11.78 13.35
C GLU A 240 -18.59 11.71 14.11
N TYR A 241 -17.59 12.44 13.61
CA TYR A 241 -16.28 12.56 14.25
C TYR A 241 -15.80 14.01 14.16
N ASN A 242 -15.43 14.59 15.30
CA ASN A 242 -15.02 16.00 15.42
C ASN A 242 -16.03 16.98 14.77
N GLY A 243 -17.33 16.74 14.95
CA GLY A 243 -18.39 17.59 14.40
C GLY A 243 -18.55 17.49 12.87
N GLN A 244 -17.98 16.46 12.24
CA GLN A 244 -18.08 16.21 10.80
C GLN A 244 -18.61 14.81 10.53
N MET A 245 -19.58 14.71 9.62
CA MET A 245 -20.13 13.43 9.17
C MET A 245 -19.13 12.70 8.27
N GLN A 246 -18.87 11.44 8.58
CA GLN A 246 -17.93 10.59 7.87
C GLN A 246 -18.53 9.23 7.55
N GLY A 247 -18.14 8.68 6.40
CA GLY A 247 -18.45 7.30 6.03
C GLY A 247 -17.33 6.36 6.46
N ILE A 248 -17.67 5.18 6.95
CA ILE A 248 -16.71 4.10 7.22
C ILE A 248 -17.25 2.77 6.70
N THR A 249 -16.35 1.87 6.30
CA THR A 249 -16.73 0.50 5.93
C THR A 249 -17.48 -0.19 7.07
N SER A 250 -18.46 -1.01 6.69
CA SER A 250 -19.27 -1.81 7.62
C SER A 250 -19.36 -3.26 7.13
N GLY A 251 -19.95 -4.14 7.94
CA GLY A 251 -20.14 -5.55 7.59
C GLY A 251 -20.90 -5.69 6.26
N GLY A 252 -20.26 -6.35 5.28
CA GLY A 252 -20.80 -6.53 3.94
C GLY A 252 -20.70 -5.29 3.03
N PHE A 253 -19.90 -4.28 3.36
CA PHE A 253 -19.68 -3.15 2.45
C PHE A 253 -19.40 -3.60 1.01
N ALA A 254 -20.07 -2.97 0.05
CA ALA A 254 -19.87 -3.24 -1.38
C ALA A 254 -19.90 -1.93 -2.16
N SER A 255 -19.10 -1.86 -3.22
CA SER A 255 -19.02 -0.69 -4.07
C SER A 255 -19.09 -1.03 -5.56
N LEU A 256 -19.80 -0.21 -6.32
CA LEU A 256 -19.65 -0.11 -7.77
C LEU A 256 -19.05 1.25 -8.11
N THR A 257 -18.16 1.30 -9.08
CA THR A 257 -17.59 2.56 -9.58
C THR A 257 -17.83 2.70 -11.08
N PHE A 258 -18.17 3.88 -11.55
CA PHE A 258 -18.53 4.17 -12.94
C PHE A 258 -17.71 5.35 -13.44
N ASP A 259 -17.51 5.41 -14.76
CA ASP A 259 -16.97 6.63 -15.38
C ASP A 259 -18.01 7.76 -15.28
N GLY A 260 -17.57 8.92 -14.79
CA GLY A 260 -18.41 10.10 -14.62
C GLY A 260 -18.49 11.02 -15.84
N THR A 261 -17.83 10.69 -16.95
CA THR A 261 -17.96 11.46 -18.20
C THR A 261 -19.34 11.25 -18.84
N VAL A 262 -20.01 12.35 -19.23
CA VAL A 262 -21.30 12.32 -19.93
C VAL A 262 -21.19 11.52 -21.22
N GLY A 263 -22.09 10.56 -21.43
CA GLY A 263 -22.11 9.69 -22.60
C GLY A 263 -21.13 8.51 -22.56
N ALA A 264 -20.32 8.36 -21.51
CA ALA A 264 -19.46 7.18 -21.35
C ALA A 264 -20.30 5.91 -21.09
N PRO A 265 -19.82 4.71 -21.47
CA PRO A 265 -20.54 3.47 -21.19
C PRO A 265 -20.82 3.28 -19.68
N VAL A 266 -22.05 2.90 -19.32
CA VAL A 266 -22.42 2.59 -17.92
C VAL A 266 -21.98 1.16 -17.58
N VAL A 267 -20.68 1.00 -17.36
CA VAL A 267 -20.07 -0.30 -17.00
C VAL A 267 -19.52 -0.21 -15.58
N PRO A 268 -20.09 -0.95 -14.61
CA PRO A 268 -19.62 -0.92 -13.23
C PRO A 268 -18.25 -1.60 -13.10
N ARG A 269 -17.34 -0.91 -12.42
CA ARG A 269 -16.07 -1.45 -11.93
C ARG A 269 -16.27 -1.93 -10.50
N THR A 270 -16.17 -3.24 -10.29
CA THR A 270 -16.32 -3.84 -8.97
C THR A 270 -15.49 -5.12 -8.86
N SER A 271 -15.29 -5.60 -7.63
CA SER A 271 -14.81 -6.95 -7.32
C SER A 271 -15.93 -7.86 -6.85
N SER A 272 -17.13 -7.33 -6.59
CA SER A 272 -18.33 -8.11 -6.29
C SER A 272 -18.72 -8.95 -7.51
N ARG A 273 -18.86 -10.27 -7.31
CA ARG A 273 -19.27 -11.17 -8.40
C ARG A 273 -20.73 -11.07 -8.77
N VAL A 274 -21.55 -10.75 -7.77
CA VAL A 274 -22.98 -10.56 -7.89
C VAL A 274 -23.30 -9.14 -7.46
N TYR A 275 -24.00 -8.42 -8.32
CA TYR A 275 -24.56 -7.12 -8.00
C TYR A 275 -25.88 -6.97 -8.77
N THR A 276 -26.84 -6.29 -8.13
CA THR A 276 -28.05 -5.82 -8.80
C THR A 276 -27.77 -4.45 -9.39
N PHE A 277 -28.26 -4.21 -10.60
CA PHE A 277 -28.24 -2.90 -11.25
C PHE A 277 -29.53 -2.73 -12.05
N THR A 278 -30.38 -1.76 -11.66
CA THR A 278 -31.69 -1.50 -12.27
C THR A 278 -31.66 -0.32 -13.24
N ASP A 279 -32.71 -0.16 -14.04
CA ASP A 279 -32.84 0.95 -14.99
C ASP A 279 -32.95 2.32 -14.27
N GLU A 280 -33.55 2.36 -13.08
CA GLU A 280 -33.58 3.58 -12.25
C GLU A 280 -32.17 3.97 -11.77
N GLU A 281 -31.34 2.98 -11.47
CA GLU A 281 -29.93 3.20 -11.11
C GLU A 281 -29.13 3.68 -12.32
N HIS A 282 -29.42 3.16 -13.52
CA HIS A 282 -28.84 3.67 -14.77
C HIS A 282 -29.18 5.16 -14.96
N LYS A 283 -30.45 5.55 -14.78
CA LYS A 283 -30.86 6.95 -14.84
C LYS A 283 -30.14 7.80 -13.79
N THR A 284 -30.01 7.30 -12.57
CA THR A 284 -29.30 7.99 -11.48
C THR A 284 -27.84 8.28 -11.85
N ILE A 285 -27.15 7.34 -12.51
CA ILE A 285 -25.79 7.55 -13.01
C ILE A 285 -25.73 8.68 -14.04
N GLU A 286 -26.63 8.67 -15.03
CA GLU A 286 -26.64 9.70 -16.07
C GLU A 286 -26.96 11.09 -15.50
N ASP A 287 -27.92 11.19 -14.59
CA ASP A 287 -28.26 12.45 -13.91
C ASP A 287 -27.06 13.00 -13.12
N LEU A 288 -26.29 12.11 -12.45
CA LEU A 288 -25.07 12.49 -11.75
C LEU A 288 -23.95 12.93 -12.69
N ARG A 289 -23.82 12.35 -13.89
CA ARG A 289 -22.84 12.78 -14.90
C ARG A 289 -23.13 14.19 -15.40
N VAL A 290 -24.39 14.46 -15.72
CA VAL A 290 -24.84 15.79 -16.15
C VAL A 290 -24.57 16.81 -15.05
N TRP A 291 -24.92 16.48 -13.81
CA TRP A 291 -24.65 17.37 -12.67
C TRP A 291 -23.15 17.59 -12.45
N ALA A 292 -22.33 16.52 -12.50
CA ALA A 292 -20.90 16.58 -12.30
C ALA A 292 -20.20 17.47 -13.33
N ALA A 293 -20.62 17.40 -14.60
CA ALA A 293 -20.04 18.19 -15.68
C ALA A 293 -20.10 19.71 -15.44
N SER A 294 -21.08 20.19 -14.67
CA SER A 294 -21.22 21.61 -14.33
C SER A 294 -20.69 21.98 -12.94
N ASN A 295 -20.57 21.03 -12.00
CA ASN A 295 -20.35 21.31 -10.58
C ASN A 295 -19.03 20.75 -10.01
N VAL A 296 -18.41 19.79 -10.70
CA VAL A 296 -17.14 19.21 -10.29
C VAL A 296 -16.08 19.70 -11.27
N SER A 297 -15.13 20.48 -10.75
CA SER A 297 -13.94 20.84 -11.50
C SER A 297 -13.22 19.55 -11.85
N ASN A 298 -13.23 19.18 -13.12
CA ASN A 298 -12.35 18.14 -13.62
C ASN A 298 -10.92 18.64 -13.34
N SER A 299 -10.25 18.06 -12.34
CA SER A 299 -8.79 18.08 -12.35
C SER A 299 -8.40 17.53 -13.72
N GLY A 300 -7.68 18.33 -14.52
CA GLY A 300 -7.48 18.05 -15.94
C GLY A 300 -7.08 16.61 -16.24
N SER A 301 -7.28 16.18 -17.49
CA SER A 301 -6.79 14.88 -17.97
C SER A 301 -5.34 14.66 -17.51
N ALA A 302 -4.99 13.41 -17.18
CA ALA A 302 -3.63 13.06 -16.76
C ALA A 302 -2.63 13.67 -17.73
N ALA A 303 -1.63 14.38 -17.19
CA ALA A 303 -0.70 15.13 -18.01
C ALA A 303 0.16 14.17 -18.85
N LYS A 304 0.55 14.63 -20.04
CA LYS A 304 1.57 13.95 -20.86
C LYS A 304 2.97 14.40 -20.44
N LEU A 305 3.97 13.55 -20.63
CA LEU A 305 5.37 13.90 -20.35
C LEU A 305 5.83 15.12 -21.15
N SER A 306 5.36 15.28 -22.39
CA SER A 306 5.63 16.45 -23.24
C SER A 306 5.08 17.77 -22.68
N GLY A 307 4.04 17.72 -21.85
CA GLY A 307 3.37 18.88 -21.27
C GLY A 307 3.81 19.21 -19.84
N VAL A 308 4.76 18.46 -19.27
CA VAL A 308 5.21 18.65 -17.88
C VAL A 308 5.80 20.06 -17.71
N GLN A 309 5.44 20.70 -16.61
CA GLN A 309 6.04 21.95 -16.17
C GLN A 309 6.87 21.71 -14.91
N PRO A 310 8.04 22.36 -14.75
CA PRO A 310 8.84 22.24 -13.53
C PRO A 310 8.11 22.80 -12.31
N MET A 311 8.45 22.27 -11.14
CA MET A 311 7.93 22.64 -9.81
C MET A 311 6.43 22.40 -9.60
N LEU A 312 5.79 21.56 -10.43
CA LEU A 312 4.37 21.22 -10.30
C LEU A 312 4.15 19.77 -9.86
N PHE A 313 2.97 19.56 -9.28
CA PHE A 313 2.42 18.24 -9.02
C PHE A 313 1.41 17.87 -10.10
N PHE A 314 1.47 16.65 -10.62
CA PHE A 314 0.55 16.20 -11.66
C PHE A 314 0.32 14.69 -11.58
N ASP A 315 -0.77 14.24 -12.20
CA ASP A 315 -1.08 12.83 -12.38
C ASP A 315 -0.60 12.38 -13.77
N LEU A 316 0.02 11.20 -13.85
CA LEU A 316 0.56 10.65 -15.10
C LEU A 316 -0.02 9.27 -15.40
N THR A 317 -0.54 9.09 -16.61
CA THR A 317 -0.88 7.77 -17.15
C THR A 317 0.26 7.30 -18.06
N CYS A 318 0.86 6.16 -17.73
CA CYS A 318 2.07 5.68 -18.40
C CYS A 318 2.16 4.14 -18.40
N GLN A 319 3.11 3.60 -19.15
CA GLN A 319 3.50 2.19 -19.10
C GLN A 319 4.83 2.03 -18.33
N LEU A 320 4.89 1.01 -17.47
CA LEU A 320 6.13 0.62 -16.78
C LEU A 320 7.02 -0.20 -17.71
N VAL A 321 8.26 0.25 -17.95
CA VAL A 321 9.22 -0.46 -18.83
C VAL A 321 10.43 -1.01 -18.10
N GLY A 322 10.72 -0.48 -16.91
CA GLY A 322 11.75 -1.04 -16.05
C GLY A 322 11.58 -0.58 -14.60
N LYS A 323 12.24 -1.26 -13.69
CA LYS A 323 12.24 -0.91 -12.27
C LYS A 323 13.53 -1.38 -11.62
N ALA A 324 13.96 -0.70 -10.55
CA ALA A 324 15.19 -1.09 -9.85
C ALA A 324 15.14 -0.72 -8.39
N LYS A 325 15.82 -1.52 -7.56
CA LYS A 325 16.15 -1.12 -6.19
C LYS A 325 17.23 -0.03 -6.25
N VAL A 326 17.04 1.03 -5.47
CA VAL A 326 18.02 2.11 -5.32
C VAL A 326 18.64 2.02 -3.94
N ASP A 327 17.85 2.28 -2.91
CA ASP A 327 18.22 2.08 -1.51
C ASP A 327 17.07 1.38 -0.74
N GLY A 328 17.19 1.22 0.58
CA GLY A 328 16.12 0.60 1.38
C GLY A 328 14.83 1.43 1.47
N SER A 329 14.94 2.74 1.31
CA SER A 329 13.89 3.76 1.46
C SER A 329 13.33 4.30 0.14
N SER A 330 13.97 3.98 -0.99
CA SER A 330 13.60 4.46 -2.31
C SER A 330 13.64 3.36 -3.38
N PHE A 331 12.82 3.51 -4.42
CA PHE A 331 12.70 2.55 -5.52
C PHE A 331 12.50 3.27 -6.85
N LEU A 332 13.20 2.82 -7.88
CA LEU A 332 13.16 3.42 -9.22
C LEU A 332 12.07 2.77 -10.06
N LEU A 333 11.25 3.59 -10.72
CA LEU A 333 10.38 3.20 -11.83
C LEU A 333 10.82 3.92 -13.11
N LYS A 334 11.13 3.16 -14.16
CA LYS A 334 11.34 3.66 -15.52
C LYS A 334 10.03 3.55 -16.29
N ILE A 335 9.48 4.69 -16.68
CA ILE A 335 8.16 4.76 -17.31
C ILE A 335 8.21 5.58 -18.59
N TRP A 336 7.18 5.44 -19.43
CA TRP A 336 6.98 6.26 -20.62
C TRP A 336 5.49 6.36 -20.97
N ASP A 337 5.10 7.42 -21.69
CA ASP A 337 3.74 7.62 -22.20
C ASP A 337 3.70 7.82 -23.73
N GLY A 338 4.83 7.55 -24.41
CA GLY A 338 5.03 7.75 -25.84
C GLY A 338 5.51 9.15 -26.23
N THR A 339 5.50 10.10 -25.30
CA THR A 339 5.92 11.49 -25.57
C THR A 339 7.28 11.79 -24.93
N LYS A 340 8.04 12.69 -25.57
CA LYS A 340 9.34 13.14 -25.05
C LYS A 340 9.15 14.27 -24.03
N CYS A 341 9.78 14.15 -22.87
CA CYS A 341 9.83 15.24 -21.89
C CYS A 341 10.59 16.44 -22.49
N PRO A 342 10.07 17.69 -22.37
CA PRO A 342 10.72 18.86 -22.96
C PRO A 342 12.04 19.24 -22.26
N TYR A 343 12.26 18.73 -21.05
CA TYR A 343 13.47 18.96 -20.27
C TYR A 343 14.32 17.68 -20.20
N PRO A 344 15.66 17.79 -20.13
CA PRO A 344 16.52 16.67 -19.78
C PRO A 344 16.05 16.06 -18.46
N SER A 345 15.76 14.75 -18.43
CA SER A 345 15.38 14.05 -17.20
C SER A 345 16.61 13.49 -16.51
N TRP A 346 16.61 13.51 -15.17
CA TRP A 346 17.64 12.80 -14.41
C TRP A 346 17.66 11.31 -14.76
N LYS A 347 18.82 10.69 -14.61
CA LYS A 347 18.96 9.23 -14.69
C LYS A 347 19.47 8.77 -13.33
N VAL A 348 18.65 8.02 -12.62
CA VAL A 348 19.01 7.56 -11.28
C VAL A 348 20.09 6.49 -11.42
N PRO A 349 21.27 6.66 -10.78
CA PRO A 349 22.33 5.66 -10.85
C PRO A 349 21.85 4.39 -10.16
N VAL A 350 21.81 3.29 -10.91
CA VAL A 350 21.42 1.97 -10.41
C VAL A 350 22.36 0.92 -10.96
N GLU A 351 22.68 -0.06 -10.13
CA GLU A 351 23.50 -1.21 -10.52
C GLU A 351 22.82 -1.99 -11.65
N ALA A 352 23.59 -2.38 -12.66
CA ALA A 352 23.06 -3.06 -13.84
C ALA A 352 22.38 -4.41 -13.52
N LYS A 353 22.73 -5.02 -12.39
CA LYS A 353 22.13 -6.27 -11.87
C LYS A 353 20.76 -6.06 -11.23
N ASP A 354 20.51 -4.87 -10.68
CA ASP A 354 19.28 -4.54 -9.94
C ASP A 354 18.20 -3.93 -10.85
N LEU A 355 18.56 -3.57 -12.09
CA LEU A 355 17.63 -3.08 -13.09
C LEU A 355 16.86 -4.23 -13.76
N GLU A 356 15.59 -4.36 -13.40
CA GLU A 356 14.63 -5.24 -14.05
C GLU A 356 14.00 -4.53 -15.27
N GLY A 357 13.98 -5.20 -16.43
CA GLY A 357 13.44 -4.68 -17.68
C GLY A 357 14.13 -5.28 -18.91
N GLU A 358 13.47 -5.21 -20.06
CA GLU A 358 14.06 -5.70 -21.30
C GLU A 358 15.13 -4.70 -21.80
N LYS A 359 16.41 -5.10 -21.78
CA LYS A 359 17.54 -4.20 -22.05
C LYS A 359 17.49 -3.57 -23.46
N SER A 360 17.12 -4.35 -24.48
CA SER A 360 16.90 -3.89 -25.86
C SER A 360 15.85 -2.77 -25.90
N ARG A 361 14.69 -3.01 -25.29
CA ARG A 361 13.59 -2.06 -25.24
C ARG A 361 13.96 -0.80 -24.45
N LEU A 362 14.66 -0.92 -23.33
CA LEU A 362 15.13 0.23 -22.56
C LEU A 362 16.14 1.08 -23.34
N ARG A 363 17.03 0.47 -24.14
CA ARG A 363 17.95 1.19 -25.03
C ARG A 363 17.20 1.92 -26.14
N GLN A 364 16.23 1.25 -26.76
CA GLN A 364 15.40 1.83 -27.83
C GLN A 364 14.56 3.02 -27.34
N LEU A 365 14.01 2.92 -26.12
CA LEU A 365 13.17 3.96 -25.52
C LEU A 365 13.96 5.04 -24.73
N ARG A 366 15.30 5.03 -24.76
CA ARG A 366 16.18 5.82 -23.86
C ARG A 366 15.74 7.29 -23.71
N ASN A 367 15.36 7.93 -24.82
CA ASN A 367 14.98 9.35 -24.87
C ASN A 367 13.49 9.64 -24.58
N LEU A 368 12.66 8.60 -24.56
CA LEU A 368 11.22 8.67 -24.27
C LEU A 368 10.89 8.24 -22.83
N THR A 369 11.85 7.62 -22.14
CA THR A 369 11.69 7.18 -20.76
C THR A 369 12.14 8.24 -19.77
N VAL A 370 11.40 8.34 -18.67
CA VAL A 370 11.78 9.12 -17.49
C VAL A 370 11.91 8.21 -16.28
N ASP A 371 12.78 8.61 -15.37
CA ASP A 371 13.02 7.92 -14.11
C ASP A 371 12.18 8.59 -13.02
N ILE A 372 11.34 7.83 -12.32
CA ILE A 372 10.58 8.30 -11.15
C ILE A 372 11.14 7.61 -9.92
N LEU A 373 11.58 8.40 -8.94
CA LEU A 373 12.04 7.89 -7.65
C LEU A 373 10.89 7.91 -6.63
N VAL A 374 10.58 6.73 -6.10
CA VAL A 374 9.43 6.46 -5.24
C VAL A 374 9.91 6.17 -3.82
N TYR A 375 9.30 6.79 -2.80
CA TYR A 375 9.80 6.71 -1.42
C TYR A 375 8.84 6.03 -0.43
N ASP A 376 9.41 5.57 0.68
CA ASP A 376 8.70 5.16 1.91
C ASP A 376 7.60 4.10 1.69
N ASN A 377 6.35 4.42 2.06
CA ASN A 377 5.20 3.52 1.99
C ASN A 377 4.84 3.07 0.56
N HIS A 378 5.40 3.70 -0.46
CA HIS A 378 5.16 3.34 -1.86
C HIS A 378 6.14 2.27 -2.38
N VAL A 379 7.26 2.03 -1.69
CA VAL A 379 8.32 1.10 -2.12
C VAL A 379 7.82 -0.33 -2.27
N HIS A 380 7.02 -0.84 -1.32
CA HIS A 380 6.50 -2.20 -1.39
C HIS A 380 5.60 -2.40 -2.61
N LEU A 381 4.72 -1.42 -2.89
CA LEU A 381 3.88 -1.45 -4.08
C LEU A 381 4.74 -1.41 -5.35
N ALA A 382 5.69 -0.48 -5.43
CA ALA A 382 6.60 -0.33 -6.57
C ALA A 382 7.38 -1.62 -6.89
N LYS A 383 7.86 -2.34 -5.87
CA LYS A 383 8.50 -3.65 -6.00
C LYS A 383 7.57 -4.70 -6.62
N SER A 384 6.30 -4.71 -6.22
CA SER A 384 5.30 -5.70 -6.68
C SER A 384 4.76 -5.44 -8.11
N LEU A 385 5.01 -4.26 -8.69
CA LEU A 385 4.53 -3.91 -10.03
C LEU A 385 5.16 -4.82 -11.10
N LYS A 386 4.34 -5.22 -12.08
CA LYS A 386 4.77 -6.01 -13.22
C LYS A 386 5.21 -5.09 -14.35
N ILE A 387 6.40 -5.34 -14.91
CA ILE A 387 6.87 -4.64 -16.10
C ILE A 387 5.88 -4.89 -17.25
N GLY A 388 5.63 -3.86 -18.05
CA GLY A 388 4.61 -3.83 -19.11
C GLY A 388 3.23 -3.38 -18.65
N SER A 389 2.96 -3.33 -17.33
CA SER A 389 1.67 -2.84 -16.82
C SER A 389 1.48 -1.35 -17.06
N PHE A 390 0.21 -0.95 -17.18
CA PHE A 390 -0.20 0.44 -17.29
C PHE A 390 -0.54 1.00 -15.91
N LEU A 391 -0.03 2.18 -15.63
CA LEU A 391 -0.11 2.82 -14.33
C LEU A 391 -0.75 4.19 -14.47
N ARG A 392 -1.49 4.59 -13.45
CA ARG A 392 -1.72 5.99 -13.13
C ARG A 392 -0.98 6.32 -11.84
N ILE A 393 -0.02 7.22 -11.93
CA ILE A 393 0.75 7.68 -10.78
C ILE A 393 0.21 9.05 -10.39
N TYR A 394 -0.28 9.17 -9.17
CA TYR A 394 -0.99 10.34 -8.69
C TYR A 394 -0.04 11.28 -7.94
N SER A 395 -0.15 12.58 -8.21
CA SER A 395 0.58 13.65 -7.54
C SER A 395 2.11 13.44 -7.56
N ILE A 396 2.65 13.18 -8.76
CA ILE A 396 4.11 13.18 -9.02
C ILE A 396 4.62 14.61 -8.91
N HIS A 397 5.74 14.80 -8.22
CA HIS A 397 6.44 16.07 -8.15
C HIS A 397 7.51 16.15 -9.25
N ALA A 398 7.35 17.08 -10.19
CA ALA A 398 8.40 17.47 -11.13
C ALA A 398 9.25 18.59 -10.51
N LYS A 399 10.51 18.32 -10.20
CA LYS A 399 11.43 19.28 -9.56
C LYS A 399 12.53 19.67 -10.53
N GLN A 400 12.81 20.97 -10.66
CA GLN A 400 13.98 21.42 -11.42
C GLN A 400 15.22 21.36 -10.54
N ALA A 401 16.27 20.67 -11.01
CA ALA A 401 17.58 20.73 -10.39
C ALA A 401 18.35 21.96 -10.88
N SER A 402 19.00 22.68 -9.96
CA SER A 402 19.83 23.84 -10.29
C SER A 402 21.15 23.39 -10.90
N ALA A 403 21.55 24.06 -11.98
CA ALA A 403 22.86 23.91 -12.60
C ALA A 403 23.95 24.55 -11.71
N ASP A 404 24.50 23.79 -10.76
CA ASP A 404 25.80 24.14 -10.17
C ASP A 404 26.88 23.44 -11.00
N ASN A 405 27.80 24.23 -11.57
CA ASN A 405 28.98 23.83 -12.36
C ASN A 405 28.70 23.33 -13.80
N GLY A 406 28.13 24.17 -14.66
CA GLY A 406 28.19 23.98 -16.13
C GLY A 406 27.32 22.87 -16.73
N ASN A 407 26.62 22.08 -15.91
CA ASN A 407 25.68 21.07 -16.37
C ASN A 407 24.34 21.70 -16.80
N VAL A 408 23.71 21.11 -17.83
CA VAL A 408 22.37 21.47 -18.28
C VAL A 408 21.36 21.20 -17.17
N SER A 409 20.47 22.17 -16.87
CA SER A 409 19.41 21.97 -15.88
C SER A 409 18.54 20.77 -16.25
N HIS A 410 18.38 19.82 -15.33
CA HIS A 410 17.52 18.64 -15.51
C HIS A 410 16.28 18.67 -14.62
N ILE A 411 15.30 17.85 -14.98
CA ILE A 411 14.07 17.64 -14.22
C ILE A 411 14.13 16.28 -13.51
N GLU A 412 13.74 16.29 -12.24
CA GLU A 412 13.67 15.12 -11.36
C GLU A 412 12.20 14.81 -11.08
N PHE A 413 11.82 13.54 -11.16
CA PHE A 413 10.46 13.10 -10.85
C PHE A 413 10.44 12.31 -9.55
N HIS A 414 9.67 12.80 -8.58
CA HIS A 414 9.59 12.20 -7.26
C HIS A 414 8.15 11.85 -6.90
N LEU A 415 7.95 10.64 -6.36
CA LEU A 415 6.76 10.27 -5.63
C LEU A 415 7.09 10.18 -4.14
N HIS A 416 6.98 11.33 -3.46
CA HIS A 416 7.27 11.48 -2.03
C HIS A 416 6.43 10.55 -1.17
N GLY A 417 6.98 10.14 -0.02
CA GLY A 417 6.25 9.35 0.96
C GLY A 417 5.01 10.04 1.52
N GLY A 418 4.17 9.23 2.15
CA GLY A 418 2.86 9.59 2.67
C GLY A 418 1.79 9.74 1.57
N THR A 419 0.52 9.80 1.99
CA THR A 419 -0.65 9.77 1.09
C THR A 419 -1.36 11.12 0.97
N CYS A 420 -0.68 12.22 1.29
CA CYS A 420 -1.28 13.56 1.17
C CYS A 420 -1.59 13.85 -0.30
N TYR A 421 -2.66 14.61 -0.55
CA TYR A 421 -3.11 14.99 -1.90
C TYR A 421 -3.37 13.81 -2.86
N GLY A 422 -3.62 12.61 -2.32
CA GLY A 422 -3.90 11.44 -3.17
C GLY A 422 -2.66 10.77 -3.75
N ARG A 423 -1.46 11.13 -3.29
CA ARG A 423 -0.21 10.49 -3.70
C ARG A 423 -0.30 8.97 -3.62
N GLY A 424 0.06 8.32 -4.72
CA GLY A 424 0.05 6.86 -4.81
C GLY A 424 0.14 6.38 -6.25
N ILE A 425 0.03 5.06 -6.42
CA ILE A 425 0.13 4.38 -7.72
C ILE A 425 -1.12 3.52 -7.86
N GLY A 426 -1.86 3.72 -8.95
CA GLY A 426 -2.96 2.86 -9.38
C GLY A 426 -2.55 2.04 -10.60
N VAL A 427 -2.83 0.74 -10.59
CA VAL A 427 -2.67 -0.11 -11.77
C VAL A 427 -3.93 -0.02 -12.61
N LEU A 428 -3.80 0.34 -13.88
CA LEU A 428 -4.92 0.44 -14.82
C LEU A 428 -5.05 -0.85 -15.64
N PRO A 429 -6.27 -1.42 -15.74
CA PRO A 429 -6.50 -2.60 -16.57
C PRO A 429 -6.51 -2.25 -18.07
N GLU A 430 -6.21 -3.21 -18.94
CA GLU A 430 -6.18 -3.00 -20.40
C GLU A 430 -7.53 -2.59 -21.01
N ASN A 431 -8.64 -2.89 -20.34
CA ASN A 431 -9.96 -2.48 -20.79
C ASN A 431 -10.29 -1.01 -20.45
N ASN A 432 -9.45 -0.32 -19.67
CA ASN A 432 -9.62 1.09 -19.34
C ASN A 432 -9.49 1.96 -20.62
N PRO A 433 -10.41 2.92 -20.86
CA PRO A 433 -10.36 3.79 -22.04
C PRO A 433 -9.03 4.54 -22.21
N ASP A 434 -8.49 5.09 -21.14
CA ASP A 434 -7.23 5.85 -21.13
C ASP A 434 -6.05 4.92 -21.50
N VAL A 435 -6.13 3.64 -21.13
CA VAL A 435 -5.12 2.63 -21.49
C VAL A 435 -5.24 2.22 -22.95
N LYS A 436 -6.45 2.09 -23.49
CA LYS A 436 -6.65 1.80 -24.91
C LYS A 436 -6.08 2.91 -25.80
N GLU A 437 -6.36 4.16 -25.44
CA GLU A 437 -5.82 5.34 -26.12
C GLU A 437 -4.29 5.37 -26.00
N LEU A 438 -3.76 5.20 -24.79
CA LEU A 438 -2.31 5.16 -24.57
C LEU A 438 -1.67 4.04 -25.39
N LYS A 439 -2.18 2.81 -25.35
CA LYS A 439 -1.63 1.66 -26.06
C LYS A 439 -1.60 1.89 -27.57
N ALA A 440 -2.71 2.36 -28.15
CA ALA A 440 -2.76 2.72 -29.57
C ALA A 440 -1.73 3.80 -29.94
N PHE A 441 -1.53 4.79 -29.05
CA PHE A 441 -0.51 5.81 -29.24
C PHE A 441 0.91 5.21 -29.14
N LEU A 442 1.21 4.41 -28.12
CA LEU A 442 2.52 3.76 -27.94
C LEU A 442 2.89 2.88 -29.14
N ASP A 443 1.92 2.16 -29.71
CA ASP A 443 2.12 1.30 -30.89
C ASP A 443 2.37 2.11 -32.17
N SER A 444 1.95 3.38 -32.22
CA SER A 444 2.18 4.29 -33.34
C SER A 444 3.53 5.01 -33.31
N VAL A 445 4.23 4.98 -32.17
CA VAL A 445 5.53 5.65 -32.02
C VAL A 445 6.57 4.88 -32.84
N ASP A 446 7.09 5.51 -33.90
CA ASP A 446 8.19 4.95 -34.67
C ASP A 446 9.49 5.02 -33.85
N LEU A 447 10.04 3.85 -33.55
CA LEU A 447 11.26 3.71 -32.76
C LEU A 447 12.52 3.59 -33.64
N ALA A 448 12.37 3.64 -34.97
CA ALA A 448 13.44 3.45 -35.94
C ALA A 448 14.50 4.56 -35.92
N ASP A 449 14.16 5.78 -35.49
CA ASP A 449 15.09 6.93 -35.46
C ASP A 449 16.14 6.87 -34.33
N SER A 450 16.04 5.88 -33.41
CA SER A 450 16.98 5.74 -32.29
C SER A 450 18.27 4.97 -32.61
N GLN A 451 18.40 4.40 -33.81
CA GLN A 451 19.57 3.60 -34.21
C GLN A 451 20.65 4.36 -35.00
N ASN A 452 20.41 5.61 -35.40
CA ASN A 452 21.30 6.32 -36.34
C ASN A 452 22.20 7.42 -35.74
N MET A 453 22.32 7.53 -34.42
CA MET A 453 23.24 8.50 -33.81
C MET A 453 23.81 8.00 -32.47
N GLU A 454 24.68 6.99 -32.52
CA GLU A 454 25.77 6.69 -31.55
C GLU A 454 26.38 5.33 -31.92
N SER A 455 27.08 5.29 -33.05
CA SER A 455 28.03 4.22 -33.41
C SER A 455 29.46 4.69 -33.18
N MET A 456 29.71 5.34 -32.05
CA MET A 456 31.04 5.61 -31.50
C MET A 456 30.86 5.87 -29.99
N GLU A 457 31.74 5.28 -29.19
CA GLU A 457 31.77 5.30 -27.71
C GLU A 457 30.98 4.21 -26.99
N LEU A 458 31.39 2.96 -27.25
CA LEU A 458 31.42 1.94 -26.20
C LEU A 458 32.74 1.15 -26.32
N ASP A 459 33.80 1.66 -25.71
CA ASP A 459 34.79 0.82 -25.01
C ASP A 459 35.62 1.68 -24.06
N GLY A 460 35.61 1.37 -22.77
CA GLY A 460 36.17 2.23 -21.72
C GLY A 460 35.79 1.81 -20.31
N THR A 461 36.05 0.56 -19.99
CA THR A 461 36.02 -0.02 -18.65
C THR A 461 37.01 0.73 -17.71
N TYR A 462 36.48 1.20 -16.57
CA TYR A 462 37.17 1.34 -15.27
C TYR A 462 38.43 2.24 -15.21
N SER A 463 38.23 3.51 -14.81
CA SER A 463 39.11 4.22 -13.87
C SER A 463 38.56 5.63 -13.61
N ASP A 464 37.80 5.80 -12.54
CA ASP A 464 37.90 6.96 -11.64
C ASP A 464 36.90 6.80 -10.48
N PHE A 465 37.22 5.83 -9.62
CA PHE A 465 36.69 5.75 -8.26
C PHE A 465 37.47 6.75 -7.39
N THR A 466 37.20 8.06 -7.50
CA THR A 466 37.63 8.99 -6.43
C THR A 466 36.90 10.34 -6.35
N ASP A 467 35.99 10.72 -7.26
CA ASP A 467 35.46 12.11 -7.23
C ASP A 467 33.93 12.29 -7.23
N LEU A 468 33.17 11.20 -7.04
CA LEU A 468 31.69 11.22 -7.08
C LEU A 468 31.00 11.11 -5.71
N GLU A 469 31.73 11.31 -4.61
CA GLU A 469 31.16 11.29 -3.26
C GLU A 469 30.60 12.66 -2.80
N SER A 470 30.72 13.70 -3.64
CA SER A 470 30.40 15.09 -3.28
C SER A 470 29.01 15.59 -3.70
N HIS A 471 28.19 14.80 -4.41
CA HIS A 471 26.97 15.32 -5.08
C HIS A 471 25.61 14.92 -4.48
N LEU A 472 25.57 14.37 -3.26
CA LEU A 472 24.33 14.22 -2.50
C LEU A 472 23.94 15.53 -1.77
N GLN A 473 23.58 16.58 -2.51
CA GLN A 473 22.90 17.74 -1.90
C GLN A 473 21.40 17.47 -1.77
N ARG A 474 20.99 17.02 -0.57
CA ARG A 474 19.60 17.08 -0.07
C ARG A 474 19.03 18.49 -0.28
N CYS A 475 18.10 18.66 -1.21
CA CYS A 475 17.31 19.88 -1.36
C CYS A 475 15.90 19.67 -0.79
N GLN A 476 15.80 19.59 0.54
CA GLN A 476 14.59 20.00 1.26
C GLN A 476 14.59 21.54 1.33
N GLN A 477 13.49 22.20 0.98
CA GLN A 477 13.24 23.61 1.37
C GLN A 477 12.03 23.73 2.30
N LEU A 478 11.83 22.74 3.17
CA LEU A 478 11.19 22.99 4.47
C LEU A 478 12.31 23.34 5.45
N PRO A 479 12.15 24.37 6.31
CA PRO A 479 13.14 24.66 7.34
C PRO A 479 13.28 23.42 8.23
N VAL A 480 14.51 22.97 8.46
CA VAL A 480 14.81 21.82 9.34
C VAL A 480 14.31 22.06 10.77
N THR A 481 14.12 23.33 11.15
CA THR A 481 13.58 23.75 12.45
C THR A 481 12.36 24.65 12.20
N VAL A 482 11.18 24.21 12.64
CA VAL A 482 9.99 25.07 12.70
C VAL A 482 10.07 25.87 14.00
N LEU A 483 10.38 27.16 13.90
CA LEU A 483 10.26 28.07 15.05
C LEU A 483 8.77 28.26 15.34
N THR A 484 8.29 27.65 16.42
CA THR A 484 6.90 27.77 16.88
C THR A 484 6.63 29.08 17.60
N ASP A 485 7.69 29.75 18.05
CA ASP A 485 7.67 31.02 18.80
C ASP A 485 8.18 32.19 17.94
N HIS A 486 7.85 33.42 18.34
CA HIS A 486 8.25 34.67 17.67
C HIS A 486 7.76 34.83 16.21
N GLN A 487 6.51 34.42 15.93
CA GLN A 487 5.90 34.58 14.60
C GLN A 487 5.67 36.05 14.20
N ASP A 488 5.63 36.94 15.19
CA ASP A 488 5.50 38.40 15.08
C ASP A 488 6.75 39.07 14.47
N LEU A 489 7.92 38.44 14.59
CA LEU A 489 9.14 38.93 13.96
C LEU A 489 9.16 38.59 12.47
N SER A 490 9.42 39.60 11.64
CA SER A 490 9.64 39.43 10.20
C SER A 490 11.06 38.94 9.92
N ASN A 491 11.25 38.29 8.77
CA ASN A 491 12.57 37.81 8.36
C ASN A 491 13.52 39.00 8.12
N THR A 492 14.64 39.00 8.85
CA THR A 492 15.71 39.98 8.75
C THR A 492 16.85 39.43 7.89
N GLU A 493 17.42 40.28 7.03
CA GLU A 493 18.58 39.91 6.21
C GLU A 493 19.86 39.83 7.05
N LEU A 494 20.74 38.87 6.74
CA LEU A 494 22.02 38.69 7.46
C LEU A 494 22.89 39.95 7.45
N LYS A 495 22.86 40.72 6.35
CA LYS A 495 23.60 41.99 6.23
C LYS A 495 23.18 43.01 7.30
N THR A 496 21.89 43.06 7.63
CA THR A 496 21.35 43.96 8.65
C THR A 496 21.83 43.58 10.05
N ILE A 497 21.94 42.27 10.32
CA ILE A 497 22.39 41.74 11.60
C ILE A 497 23.89 41.96 11.80
N MET A 498 24.69 41.79 10.75
CA MET A 498 26.14 42.02 10.83
C MET A 498 26.50 43.47 11.16
N ASN A 499 25.58 44.42 10.93
CA ASN A 499 25.79 45.85 11.12
C ASN A 499 25.10 46.42 12.36
N SER A 500 24.49 45.57 13.19
CA SER A 500 23.77 46.01 14.39
C SER A 500 24.58 45.84 15.67
N THR A 501 24.24 46.65 16.67
CA THR A 501 24.84 46.56 18.01
C THR A 501 24.02 45.62 18.90
N ALA A 502 24.70 44.67 19.54
CA ALA A 502 24.07 43.73 20.47
C ALA A 502 23.64 44.43 21.78
N PRO A 503 22.58 43.95 22.47
CA PRO A 503 21.74 42.79 22.14
C PRO A 503 20.49 43.17 21.34
N GLN A 504 20.18 42.39 20.28
CA GLN A 504 18.93 42.48 19.52
C GLN A 504 18.44 41.08 19.16
N GLN A 505 17.13 40.93 18.97
CA GLN A 505 16.50 39.68 18.55
C GLN A 505 16.07 39.79 17.09
N TYR A 506 16.39 38.77 16.29
CA TYR A 506 16.05 38.70 14.88
C TYR A 506 15.50 37.34 14.51
N ARG A 507 14.62 37.32 13.51
CA ARG A 507 14.23 36.10 12.82
C ARG A 507 14.95 36.03 11.48
N ILE A 508 15.63 34.93 11.18
CA ILE A 508 16.38 34.77 9.93
C ILE A 508 16.01 33.51 9.18
N ARG A 509 16.17 33.57 7.86
CA ARG A 509 16.21 32.40 6.99
C ARG A 509 17.57 32.36 6.30
N ALA A 510 18.39 31.38 6.65
CA ALA A 510 19.74 31.22 6.11
C ALA A 510 19.97 29.79 5.60
N LYS A 511 20.78 29.66 4.54
CA LYS A 511 21.28 28.36 4.06
C LYS A 511 22.61 28.08 4.78
N LEU A 512 22.68 26.95 5.50
CA LEU A 512 23.96 26.46 6.04
C LEU A 512 24.86 26.10 4.85
N ARG A 513 25.91 26.89 4.62
CA ARG A 513 26.88 26.64 3.54
C ARG A 513 27.96 25.66 3.99
N THR A 514 28.45 25.87 5.19
CA THR A 514 29.49 25.06 5.84
C THR A 514 29.17 25.01 7.33
N TYR A 515 29.66 23.98 8.00
CA TYR A 515 29.55 23.85 9.45
C TYR A 515 30.92 23.52 10.02
N LYS A 516 31.13 23.91 11.27
CA LYS A 516 32.28 23.49 12.06
C LYS A 516 31.76 22.96 13.38
N PRO A 517 32.31 21.84 13.88
CA PRO A 517 33.38 21.04 13.27
C PRO A 517 32.91 20.18 12.07
N GLN A 518 33.83 19.81 11.17
CA GLN A 518 33.52 19.01 9.97
C GLN A 518 33.15 17.56 10.31
N LYS A 519 33.71 17.02 11.40
CA LYS A 519 33.31 15.73 11.94
C LYS A 519 32.10 15.95 12.85
N LEU A 520 30.92 15.50 12.41
CA LEU A 520 29.66 15.75 13.12
C LEU A 520 29.68 15.31 14.59
N HIS A 521 30.35 14.20 14.92
CA HIS A 521 30.49 13.74 16.31
C HIS A 521 31.21 14.74 17.23
N GLN A 522 32.09 15.59 16.69
CA GLN A 522 32.77 16.66 17.45
C GLN A 522 31.85 17.86 17.74
N SER A 523 30.66 17.90 17.11
CA SER A 523 29.64 18.92 17.42
C SER A 523 29.02 18.69 18.80
N VAL A 524 29.17 17.47 19.33
CA VAL A 524 28.87 17.10 20.70
C VAL A 524 30.16 17.15 21.50
N LYS A 525 30.12 17.80 22.65
CA LYS A 525 31.26 17.90 23.57
C LYS A 525 30.83 17.45 24.94
N LEU A 526 31.75 16.83 25.67
CA LEU A 526 31.58 16.52 27.07
C LEU A 526 31.72 17.82 27.86
N HIS A 527 30.64 18.25 28.50
CA HIS A 527 30.62 19.46 29.33
C HIS A 527 30.60 19.09 30.80
N CYS A 528 31.55 19.64 31.55
CA CYS A 528 31.51 19.57 33.01
C CYS A 528 30.87 20.86 33.56
N SER A 529 29.66 20.76 34.09
CA SER A 529 28.94 21.90 34.67
C SER A 529 29.62 22.52 35.90
N LYS A 530 30.53 21.80 36.57
CA LYS A 530 31.25 22.28 37.76
C LYS A 530 32.43 23.18 37.42
N CYS A 531 33.20 22.85 36.38
CA CYS A 531 34.38 23.63 35.97
C CYS A 531 34.24 24.29 34.59
N ASN A 532 33.08 24.16 33.94
CA ASN A 532 32.79 24.64 32.59
C ASN A 532 33.76 24.15 31.50
N SER A 533 34.49 23.06 31.75
CA SER A 533 35.37 22.47 30.74
C SER A 533 34.57 21.79 29.64
N LEU A 534 35.02 21.94 28.40
CA LEU A 534 34.51 21.24 27.22
C LEU A 534 35.60 20.30 26.70
N GLN A 535 35.31 19.01 26.63
CA GLN A 535 36.19 17.99 26.06
C GLN A 535 35.56 17.38 24.79
N GLU A 536 36.41 16.93 23.87
CA GLU A 536 35.97 16.22 22.66
C GLU A 536 35.47 14.81 23.00
N VAL A 537 34.52 14.30 22.22
CA VAL A 537 34.12 12.89 22.28
C VAL A 537 35.19 12.06 21.55
N PRO A 538 35.80 11.04 22.18
CA PRO A 538 36.82 10.21 21.55
C PRO A 538 36.29 9.54 20.27
N ASN A 539 37.06 9.57 19.19
CA ASN A 539 36.73 8.82 17.98
C ASN A 539 37.17 7.33 18.11
N GLY A 540 36.88 6.48 17.11
CA GLY A 540 37.25 5.05 17.17
C GLY A 540 38.76 4.79 17.30
N ASP A 541 39.59 5.58 16.62
CA ASP A 541 41.05 5.48 16.73
C ASP A 541 41.52 5.99 18.11
N ASP A 542 40.95 7.09 18.62
CA ASP A 542 41.23 7.60 19.97
C ASP A 542 40.80 6.59 21.03
N PHE A 543 39.68 5.91 20.81
CA PHE A 543 39.18 4.84 21.68
C PHE A 543 40.12 3.64 21.64
N ASP A 544 40.62 3.26 20.47
CA ASP A 544 41.66 2.23 20.34
C ASP A 544 42.93 2.64 21.09
N PHE A 545 43.36 3.90 21.03
CA PHE A 545 44.49 4.39 21.83
C PHE A 545 44.20 4.35 23.34
N ILE A 546 43.00 4.77 23.77
CA ILE A 546 42.58 4.69 25.18
C ILE A 546 42.57 3.24 25.66
N LEU A 547 42.03 2.31 24.88
CA LEU A 547 42.02 0.88 25.18
C LEU A 547 43.43 0.27 25.18
N GLN A 548 44.29 0.71 24.26
CA GLN A 548 45.68 0.27 24.18
C GLN A 548 46.50 0.75 25.38
N ASP A 549 46.31 2.01 25.79
CA ASP A 549 46.98 2.61 26.95
C ASP A 549 46.47 1.99 28.25
N SER A 550 45.16 1.75 28.34
CA SER A 550 44.56 1.01 29.45
C SER A 550 45.22 -0.38 29.55
N ALA A 551 45.25 -1.18 28.48
CA ALA A 551 45.81 -2.53 28.50
C ALA A 551 47.31 -2.67 28.88
N ILE A 552 48.03 -1.57 29.17
CA ILE A 552 49.41 -1.56 29.69
C ILE A 552 49.43 -1.79 31.21
N THR A 553 48.39 -1.36 31.93
CA THR A 553 48.30 -1.56 33.37
C THR A 553 47.87 -3.00 33.66
N ALA A 554 48.09 -3.47 34.88
CA ALA A 554 47.58 -4.77 35.30
C ALA A 554 46.22 -4.54 35.98
N PRO A 555 45.15 -5.24 35.56
CA PRO A 555 43.83 -5.06 36.16
C PRO A 555 43.85 -5.42 37.66
N ASN A 556 43.16 -4.64 38.48
CA ASN A 556 43.14 -4.80 39.92
C ASN A 556 42.27 -6.01 40.32
N PRO A 557 42.85 -7.07 40.90
CA PRO A 557 42.13 -8.27 41.30
C PRO A 557 41.01 -8.00 42.33
N GLU A 558 41.06 -6.89 43.08
CA GLU A 558 40.07 -6.57 44.12
C GLU A 558 38.74 -6.02 43.57
N LEU A 559 38.70 -5.54 42.33
CA LEU A 559 37.50 -4.98 41.69
C LEU A 559 36.67 -6.02 40.92
N HIS A 560 37.24 -7.21 40.70
CA HIS A 560 36.55 -8.29 40.00
C HIS A 560 35.38 -8.85 40.82
N ASN A 561 34.17 -8.74 40.26
CA ASN A 561 32.94 -9.31 40.82
C ASN A 561 32.60 -8.85 42.25
N THR A 562 32.66 -7.54 42.48
CA THR A 562 32.10 -6.92 43.69
C THR A 562 30.56 -6.91 43.65
N SER A 563 29.90 -6.52 44.75
CA SER A 563 28.43 -6.50 44.83
C SER A 563 27.77 -5.54 43.83
N TRP A 564 28.52 -4.59 43.28
CA TRP A 564 28.02 -3.53 42.39
C TRP A 564 28.26 -3.83 40.90
N TYR A 565 29.18 -4.74 40.56
CA TYR A 565 29.56 -5.00 39.17
C TYR A 565 29.76 -6.49 38.86
N ASP A 566 29.42 -6.91 37.64
CA ASP A 566 29.91 -8.15 37.03
C ASP A 566 31.06 -7.80 36.10
N SER A 567 32.16 -8.52 36.18
CA SER A 567 33.39 -8.19 35.42
C SER A 567 33.71 -9.28 34.42
N VAL A 568 33.94 -8.92 33.17
CA VAL A 568 34.36 -9.85 32.10
C VAL A 568 35.74 -9.45 31.60
N MET A 569 36.67 -10.41 31.56
CA MET A 569 38.01 -10.19 31.05
C MET A 569 38.07 -10.53 29.57
N TRP A 570 38.51 -9.58 28.75
CA TRP A 570 38.75 -9.73 27.33
C TRP A 570 40.25 -9.84 27.07
N THR A 571 40.62 -10.84 26.27
CA THR A 571 41.99 -11.08 25.82
C THR A 571 42.07 -10.95 24.31
N THR A 572 43.01 -10.15 23.81
CA THR A 572 43.22 -10.05 22.36
C THR A 572 43.90 -11.31 21.80
N GLN A 573 43.54 -11.71 20.57
CA GLN A 573 44.10 -12.90 19.91
C GLN A 573 45.51 -12.70 19.33
N ASP A 574 46.02 -11.47 19.33
CA ASP A 574 47.34 -11.14 18.78
C ASP A 574 48.48 -11.60 19.69
N GLN A 575 49.70 -11.67 19.12
CA GLN A 575 50.93 -12.14 19.78
C GLN A 575 51.29 -11.44 21.11
N LYS A 576 50.61 -10.33 21.48
CA LYS A 576 50.87 -9.55 22.70
C LYS A 576 49.93 -9.86 23.88
N GLN A 577 48.93 -10.74 23.74
CA GLN A 577 47.99 -11.17 24.81
C GLN A 577 47.54 -10.03 25.76
N ARG A 578 47.00 -8.94 25.21
CA ARG A 578 46.54 -7.81 26.01
C ARG A 578 45.28 -8.20 26.80
N LYS A 579 45.20 -7.78 28.07
CA LYS A 579 44.06 -8.05 28.96
C LYS A 579 43.34 -6.75 29.26
N ILE A 580 42.04 -6.71 29.03
CA ILE A 580 41.16 -5.60 29.40
C ILE A 580 40.01 -6.21 30.19
N VAL A 581 39.59 -5.56 31.26
CA VAL A 581 38.45 -5.95 32.10
C VAL A 581 37.32 -4.96 31.88
N ILE A 582 36.13 -5.48 31.60
CA ILE A 582 34.92 -4.69 31.44
C ILE A 582 34.00 -4.99 32.62
N HIS A 583 33.64 -3.95 33.37
CA HIS A 583 32.72 -4.04 34.50
C HIS A 583 31.33 -3.54 34.09
N PHE A 584 30.34 -4.43 34.24
CA PHE A 584 28.92 -4.20 34.01
C PHE A 584 28.24 -3.90 35.35
N VAL A 585 27.57 -2.75 35.48
CA VAL A 585 26.89 -2.38 36.73
C VAL A 585 25.64 -3.25 36.95
N LYS A 586 25.48 -3.81 38.16
CA LYS A 586 24.37 -4.73 38.52
C LYS A 586 23.04 -4.06 38.87
N HIS A 587 22.98 -2.72 38.95
CA HIS A 587 21.80 -2.05 39.51
C HIS A 587 20.63 -2.00 38.51
N ASP A 588 19.54 -2.69 38.85
CA ASP A 588 18.32 -2.88 38.04
C ASP A 588 17.63 -1.60 37.55
N GLU A 589 17.88 -0.44 38.17
CA GLU A 589 17.28 0.83 37.74
C GLU A 589 17.94 1.42 36.48
N MET A 590 19.17 1.01 36.13
CA MET A 590 19.90 1.49 34.93
C MET A 590 19.93 0.50 33.77
N LEU A 591 19.35 -0.69 33.94
CA LEU A 591 19.43 -1.80 32.96
C LEU A 591 18.14 -1.99 32.13
N GLN A 592 17.17 -1.07 32.22
CA GLN A 592 15.89 -1.24 31.52
C GLN A 592 15.99 -1.09 30.00
N GLN A 593 17.07 -0.47 29.50
CA GLN A 593 17.39 -0.39 28.07
C GLN A 593 18.89 -0.65 27.84
N PRO A 594 19.29 -1.58 26.94
CA PRO A 594 20.70 -1.88 26.66
C PRO A 594 21.53 -0.67 26.22
N GLU A 595 20.85 0.33 25.66
CA GLU A 595 21.43 1.58 25.15
C GLU A 595 21.76 2.61 26.26
N ASP A 596 21.31 2.41 27.49
CA ASP A 596 21.54 3.30 28.65
C ASP A 596 22.48 2.70 29.71
N THR A 597 23.15 1.58 29.40
CA THR A 597 24.00 0.87 30.37
C THR A 597 25.39 1.50 30.47
N LEU A 598 25.78 1.93 31.67
CA LEU A 598 27.14 2.41 31.95
C LEU A 598 28.12 1.24 31.95
N LEU A 599 29.18 1.34 31.14
CA LEU A 599 30.28 0.38 31.12
C LEU A 599 31.54 1.05 31.68
N MET A 600 32.20 0.38 32.61
CA MET A 600 33.53 0.78 33.09
C MET A 600 34.57 -0.15 32.48
N ILE A 601 35.64 0.43 31.94
CA ILE A 601 36.73 -0.31 31.33
C ILE A 601 37.97 -0.10 32.20
N GLU A 602 38.53 -1.20 32.67
CA GLU A 602 39.80 -1.26 33.40
C GLU A 602 40.79 -2.01 32.51
N GLY A 603 41.96 -1.42 32.29
CA GLY A 603 43.10 -2.08 31.68
C GLY A 603 44.28 -1.67 32.52
#